data_AF-A0A370G1S7-F1
#
_entry.id   AF-A0A370G1S7-F1
#
_cell.length_a   1.000
_cell.length_b   1.000
_cell.length_c   1.000
_cell.angle_alpha   90.00
_cell.angle_beta   90.00
_cell.angle_gamma   90.00
#
_symmetry.space_group_name_H-M   'P 1'
#
loop_
_entity.id
_entity.type
_entity.pdbx_description
1 polymer ?
#
loop_
_entity_poly.entity_id
_entity_poly.type
_entity_poly.pdbx_seq_one_letter_code
_entity_poly.pdbx_strand_id
1 'polypeptide(L)' 'MALHPKEKAEQMVKELGAQALPEAEKRYGVALEMLDLKEQGFWLDVIEHIKTQ' A
#
# COMPACT_ATOMS: atom_id res chain seq x y z
N MET A 1 13.64 -0.64 10.27
CA MET A 1 13.77 -0.62 8.80
C MET A 1 12.37 -0.50 8.24
N ALA A 2 12.09 0.52 7.45
CA ALA A 2 10.82 0.59 6.72
C ALA A 2 10.89 -0.43 5.57
N LEU A 3 9.90 -1.31 5.45
CA LEU A 3 9.77 -2.22 4.31
C LEU A 3 9.68 -1.42 3.01
N HIS A 4 10.29 -1.90 1.92
CA HIS A 4 10.10 -1.29 0.60
C HIS A 4 8.63 -1.47 0.15
N PRO A 5 8.03 -0.57 -0.65
CA PRO A 5 6.64 -0.70 -1.11
C PRO A 5 6.33 -2.06 -1.75
N LYS A 6 7.25 -2.57 -2.57
CA LYS A 6 7.13 -3.89 -3.20
C LYS A 6 7.04 -5.03 -2.18
N GLU A 7 7.93 -5.04 -1.20
CA GLU A 7 7.94 -6.07 -0.14
C GLU A 7 6.65 -5.99 0.69
N LYS A 8 6.17 -4.76 0.93
CA LYS A 8 4.90 -4.55 1.63
C LYS A 8 3.71 -5.05 0.84
N ALA A 9 3.68 -4.80 -0.48
CA ALA A 9 2.66 -5.32 -1.38
C ALA A 9 2.62 -6.86 -1.38
N GLU A 10 3.78 -7.50 -1.55
CA GLU A 10 3.91 -8.97 -1.51
C GLU A 10 3.44 -9.55 -0.16
N GLN A 11 3.83 -8.91 0.95
CA GLN A 11 3.37 -9.30 2.28
C GLN A 11 1.85 -9.18 2.40
N MET A 12 1.26 -8.06 1.96
CA MET A 12 -0.18 -7.84 2.05
C MET A 12 -0.95 -8.83 1.19
N VAL A 13 -0.50 -9.14 -0.03
CA VAL A 13 -1.11 -10.16 -0.89
C VAL A 13 -1.03 -11.53 -0.21
N LYS A 14 0.09 -11.87 0.42
CA LYS A 14 0.26 -13.13 1.13
C LYS A 14 -0.64 -13.26 2.38
N GLU A 15 -0.81 -12.17 3.13
CA GLU A 15 -1.57 -12.17 4.40
C GLU A 15 -3.08 -11.98 4.19
N LEU A 16 -3.47 -11.12 3.24
CA LEU A 16 -4.85 -10.67 3.06
C LEU A 16 -5.49 -11.19 1.77
N GLY A 17 -4.70 -11.70 0.82
CA GLY A 17 -5.18 -12.15 -0.48
C GLY A 17 -5.93 -11.06 -1.22
N ALA A 18 -7.19 -11.31 -1.55
CA ALA A 18 -8.07 -10.36 -2.25
C ALA A 18 -8.30 -9.05 -1.49
N GLN A 19 -8.09 -9.03 -0.16
CA GLN A 19 -8.26 -7.83 0.65
C GLN A 19 -7.01 -6.92 0.70
N ALA A 20 -5.90 -7.34 0.08
CA ALA A 20 -4.67 -6.55 0.07
C ALA A 20 -4.87 -5.18 -0.61
N LEU A 21 -5.52 -5.16 -1.77
CA LEU A 21 -5.77 -3.94 -2.52
C LEU A 21 -6.68 -2.95 -1.75
N PRO A 22 -7.89 -3.33 -1.29
CA PRO A 22 -8.77 -2.38 -0.58
C PRO A 22 -8.16 -1.89 0.74
N GLU A 23 -7.37 -2.71 1.45
CA GLU A 23 -6.65 -2.23 2.64
C GLU A 23 -5.55 -1.21 2.27
N ALA A 24 -4.80 -1.43 1.18
CA ALA A 24 -3.79 -0.46 0.72
C ALA A 24 -4.43 0.86 0.25
N GLU A 25 -5.55 0.80 -0.48
CA GLU A 25 -6.32 1.98 -0.89
C GLU A 25 -6.87 2.76 0.32
N LYS A 26 -7.31 2.05 1.36
CA LYS A 26 -7.72 2.69 2.62
C LYS A 26 -6.57 3.43 3.30
N ARG A 27 -5.37 2.82 3.37
CA ARG A 27 -4.18 3.46 3.96
C ARG A 27 -3.75 4.70 3.18
N TYR A 28 -3.80 4.63 1.85
CA TYR A 28 -3.58 5.78 0.98
C TYR A 28 -4.59 6.90 1.26
N GLY A 29 -5.88 6.56 1.43
CA GLY A 29 -6.92 7.52 1.82
C GLY A 29 -6.60 8.25 3.14
N VAL A 30 -6.15 7.52 4.16
CA VAL A 30 -5.70 8.12 5.43
C VAL A 30 -4.49 9.04 5.23
N ALA A 31 -3.52 8.65 4.40
CA ALA A 31 -2.36 9.48 4.10
C ALA A 31 -2.73 10.79 3.36
N LEU A 32 -3.76 10.75 2.51
CA LEU A 32 -4.35 11.94 1.89
C LEU A 32 -4.99 12.86 2.92
N GLU A 33 -5.82 12.32 3.82
CA GLU A 33 -6.48 13.08 4.89
C GLU A 33 -5.47 13.76 5.83
N MET A 34 -4.35 13.09 6.11
CA MET A 34 -3.27 13.62 6.95
C MET A 34 -2.32 14.55 6.22
N LEU A 35 -2.47 14.73 4.89
CA LEU A 35 -1.53 15.46 4.03
C LEU A 35 -0.07 14.96 4.14
N ASP A 36 0.11 13.67 4.46
CA ASP A 36 1.43 13.05 4.55
C ASP A 36 1.89 12.59 3.17
N LEU A 37 2.62 13.46 2.47
CA LEU A 37 3.12 13.19 1.11
C LEU A 37 4.04 11.97 1.03
N LYS A 38 4.75 11.63 2.11
CA LYS A 38 5.66 10.48 2.12
C LYS A 38 4.85 9.17 2.16
N GLU A 39 3.86 9.10 3.05
CA GLU A 39 2.96 7.95 3.12
C GLU A 39 2.09 7.85 1.86
N GLN A 40 1.66 8.97 1.28
CA GLN A 40 0.92 8.97 0.02
C GLN A 40 1.72 8.31 -1.10
N GLY A 41 2.97 8.73 -1.33
CA GLY A 41 3.84 8.12 -2.34
C GLY A 41 4.09 6.63 -2.06
N PHE A 42 4.37 6.30 -0.81
CA PHE A 42 4.58 4.91 -0.39
C PHE A 42 3.37 4.02 -0.70
N TRP A 43 2.16 4.42 -0.29
CA TRP A 43 0.95 3.62 -0.48
C TRP A 43 0.51 3.58 -1.95
N LEU A 44 0.77 4.63 -2.73
CA LEU A 44 0.55 4.62 -4.17
C LEU A 44 1.40 3.53 -4.83
N ASP A 45 2.70 3.46 -4.51
CA ASP A 45 3.61 2.44 -5.03
C ASP A 45 3.19 1.01 -4.60
N VAL A 46 2.72 0.85 -3.35
CA VAL A 46 2.17 -0.43 -2.86
C VAL A 46 0.95 -0.84 -3.70
N ILE A 47 0.01 0.07 -3.94
CA ILE A 47 -1.20 -0.19 -4.73
C ILE A 47 -0.85 -0.59 -6.16
N GLU A 48 0.09 0.11 -6.80
CA GLU A 48 0.56 -0.22 -8.14
C GLU A 48 1.18 -1.61 -8.20
N HIS A 49 2.00 -1.97 -7.19
CA HIS A 49 2.57 -3.31 -7.11
C HIS A 49 1.52 -4.40 -6.88
N ILE A 50 0.47 -4.15 -6.09
CA ILE A 50 -0.61 -5.14 -5.91
C ILE A 50 -1.38 -5.33 -7.22
N LYS A 51 -1.64 -4.26 -7.98
CA LYS A 51 -2.41 -4.32 -9.24
C LYS A 51 -1.65 -4.96 -10.41
N THR A 52 -0.33 -5.05 -10.33
CA THR A 52 0.54 -5.55 -11.41
C THR A 52 0.97 -7.00 -11.22
N GLN A 53 0.60 -7.65 -10.10
CA GLN A 53 0.76 -9.08 -9.88
C GLN A 53 -0.43 -9.88 -10.41
#